data_AF-A0A8H5BJS4-F1
#
_entry.id   AF-A0A8H5BJS4-F1
#
_cell.length_a   1.000
_cell.length_b   1.000
_cell.length_c   1.000
_cell.angle_alpha   90.00
_cell.angle_beta   90.00
_cell.angle_gamma   90.00
#
_symmetry.space_group_name_H-M   'P 1'
#
loop_
_entity.id
_entity.type
_entity.pdbx_description
1 polymer ?
#
loop_
_entity_poly.entity_id
_entity_poly.type
_entity_poly.pdbx_seq_one_letter_code
_entity_poly.pdbx_strand_id
1 'polypeptide(L)'
;MNSSNSEDFYKLEGEELEFFQDLTKIKDKDDLRAHIVAVQRKAFEAVIDGWPADSVIASDLRQEFWNYGHELFRSTPETFPANFVSGDVFNPTMLAPRGPFINNSEIFNILSSPTPALPDLTNLTPLQGRISAIHTSSFFDIFSEEEQHRLARVIASLLRPEAGSVIFGQHSARPEKGFRKRWRGPATDANSMFCHSPESWKELWLKGVFGEYDGKGEDRIKVDVELAQIERNDLLDGNEQILAILKHQ
;
A
#
# COMPACT_ATOMS: atom_id res chain seq x y z
N MET A 1 27.47 19.34 20.81
CA MET A 1 26.15 19.94 20.55
C MET A 1 26.29 20.83 19.34
N ASN A 2 25.86 20.35 18.17
CA ASN A 2 25.60 21.19 17.00
C ASN A 2 24.17 20.88 16.56
N SER A 3 23.25 21.69 17.06
CA SER A 3 21.91 21.85 16.51
C SER A 3 22.07 22.59 15.17
N SER A 4 22.06 21.87 14.05
CA SER A 4 21.96 22.50 12.73
C SER A 4 20.66 22.07 12.06
N ASN A 5 19.74 23.03 12.02
CA ASN A 5 18.57 23.16 11.16
C ASN A 5 17.43 22.15 11.35
N SER A 6 16.62 22.39 12.39
CA SER A 6 15.25 21.87 12.51
C SER A 6 14.17 22.87 12.06
N GLU A 7 14.49 23.84 11.20
CA GLU A 7 13.55 24.90 10.78
C GLU A 7 13.47 25.17 9.27
N ASP A 8 14.15 24.39 8.42
CA ASP A 8 13.76 24.34 6.99
C ASP A 8 12.65 23.29 6.85
N PHE A 9 11.43 23.69 7.19
CA PHE A 9 10.24 22.94 6.80
C PHE A 9 10.28 22.75 5.27
N TYR A 10 10.20 21.50 4.81
CA TYR A 10 10.24 21.16 3.38
C TYR A 10 9.02 21.81 2.73
N LYS A 11 9.20 22.94 2.04
CA LYS A 11 8.08 23.59 1.36
C LYS A 11 7.92 22.93 -0.01
N LEU A 12 6.76 22.30 -0.22
CA LEU A 12 6.30 21.86 -1.54
C LEU A 12 6.16 23.07 -2.48
N GLU A 13 7.25 23.52 -3.06
CA GLU A 13 7.42 24.75 -3.86
C GLU A 13 8.35 24.50 -5.05
N GLY A 14 8.34 25.43 -6.01
CA GLY A 14 9.21 25.38 -7.18
C GLY A 14 9.06 24.09 -8.00
N GLU A 15 10.20 23.55 -8.46
CA GLU A 15 10.26 22.37 -9.32
C GLU A 15 9.65 21.12 -8.66
N GLU A 16 9.71 21.01 -7.33
CA GLU A 16 9.16 19.86 -6.60
C GLU A 16 7.62 19.90 -6.60
N LEU A 17 7.03 21.08 -6.41
CA LEU A 17 5.59 21.27 -6.56
C LEU A 17 5.15 20.93 -7.98
N GLU A 18 5.83 21.46 -9.00
CA GLU A 18 5.50 21.19 -10.40
C GLU A 18 5.63 19.69 -10.73
N PHE A 19 6.69 19.05 -10.25
CA PHE A 19 6.90 17.61 -10.41
C PHE A 19 5.73 16.82 -9.83
N PHE A 20 5.32 17.09 -8.60
CA PHE A 20 4.23 16.34 -7.96
C PHE A 20 2.85 16.70 -8.52
N GLN A 21 2.62 17.95 -8.91
CA GLN A 21 1.41 18.36 -9.64
C GLN A 21 1.35 17.76 -11.04
N ASP A 22 2.48 17.41 -11.65
CA ASP A 22 2.52 16.68 -12.91
C ASP A 22 2.39 15.17 -12.69
N LEU A 23 3.01 14.61 -11.65
CA LEU A 23 2.92 13.19 -11.31
C LEU A 23 1.49 12.80 -10.91
N THR A 24 0.88 13.56 -10.02
CA THR A 24 -0.46 13.27 -9.47
C THR A 24 -1.59 13.88 -10.30
N LYS A 25 -1.26 14.86 -11.17
CA LYS A 25 -2.20 15.75 -11.86
C LYS A 25 -3.13 16.56 -10.93
N ILE A 26 -2.90 16.52 -9.61
CA ILE A 26 -3.59 17.37 -8.62
C ILE A 26 -2.96 18.76 -8.69
N LYS A 27 -3.74 19.76 -9.12
CA LYS A 27 -3.25 21.14 -9.29
C LYS A 27 -3.41 21.98 -8.02
N ASP A 28 -4.43 21.73 -7.23
CA ASP A 28 -4.58 22.39 -5.95
C ASP A 28 -3.47 21.94 -4.98
N LYS A 29 -2.78 22.91 -4.37
CA LYS A 29 -1.61 22.64 -3.52
C LYS A 29 -1.99 21.92 -2.23
N ASP A 30 -3.17 22.22 -1.67
CA ASP A 30 -3.61 21.63 -0.42
C ASP A 30 -4.14 20.20 -0.65
N ASP A 31 -4.85 19.97 -1.75
CA ASP A 31 -5.23 18.61 -2.18
C ASP A 31 -4.00 17.75 -2.48
N LEU A 32 -2.98 18.34 -3.13
CA LEU A 32 -1.74 17.64 -3.43
C LEU A 32 -0.98 17.28 -2.15
N ARG A 33 -0.89 18.22 -1.21
CA ARG A 33 -0.32 17.94 0.12
C ARG A 33 -1.10 16.84 0.83
N ALA A 34 -2.42 16.88 0.81
CA ALA A 34 -3.26 15.85 1.42
C ALA A 34 -3.05 14.47 0.78
N HIS A 35 -2.81 14.41 -0.53
CA HIS A 35 -2.48 13.19 -1.24
C HIS A 35 -1.09 12.66 -0.86
N ILE A 36 -0.08 13.53 -0.87
CA ILE A 36 1.31 13.20 -0.52
C ILE A 36 1.42 12.64 0.90
N VAL A 37 0.69 13.20 1.85
CA VAL A 37 0.75 12.80 3.27
C VAL A 37 -0.19 11.65 3.62
N ALA A 38 -0.90 11.07 2.63
CA ALA A 38 -1.92 10.05 2.88
C ALA A 38 -1.34 8.83 3.60
N VAL A 39 -0.12 8.42 3.24
CA VAL A 39 0.58 7.29 3.87
C VAL A 39 0.83 7.54 5.34
N GLN A 40 1.37 8.72 5.70
CA GLN A 40 1.61 9.03 7.10
C GLN A 40 0.33 9.25 7.88
N ARG A 41 -0.70 9.84 7.27
CA ARG A 41 -2.04 9.93 7.90
C ARG A 41 -2.55 8.55 8.30
N LYS A 42 -2.43 7.55 7.42
CA LYS A 42 -2.85 6.17 7.71
C LYS A 42 -2.01 5.53 8.82
N ALA A 43 -0.71 5.80 8.87
CA ALA A 43 0.13 5.36 9.98
C ALA A 43 -0.31 6.01 11.32
N PHE A 44 -0.63 7.30 11.32
CA PHE A 44 -1.15 7.99 12.51
C PHE A 44 -2.50 7.43 12.96
N GLU A 45 -3.43 7.21 12.03
CA GLU A 45 -4.73 6.58 12.32
C GLU A 45 -4.53 5.23 13.00
N ALA A 46 -3.66 4.36 12.48
CA ALA A 46 -3.37 3.07 13.09
C ALA A 46 -2.85 3.21 14.54
N VAL A 47 -1.95 4.16 14.79
CA VAL A 47 -1.44 4.42 16.15
C VAL A 47 -2.52 4.95 17.09
N ILE A 48 -3.37 5.85 16.60
CA ILE A 48 -4.52 6.38 17.36
C ILE A 48 -5.52 5.26 17.69
N ASP A 49 -5.72 4.31 16.77
CA ASP A 49 -6.58 3.14 16.94
C ASP A 49 -5.97 2.09 17.90
N GLY A 50 -4.78 2.33 18.43
CA GLY A 50 -4.17 1.56 19.51
C GLY A 50 -3.01 0.65 19.10
N TRP A 51 -2.56 0.72 17.85
CA TRP A 51 -1.35 0.00 17.43
C TRP A 51 -0.09 0.69 18.00
N PRO A 52 0.85 -0.04 18.61
CA PRO A 52 2.10 0.55 19.09
C PRO A 52 2.86 1.21 17.94
N ALA A 53 3.25 2.47 18.09
CA ALA A 53 3.91 3.23 17.03
C ALA A 53 5.22 2.57 16.55
N ASP A 54 5.99 2.00 17.46
CA ASP A 54 7.22 1.24 17.17
C ASP A 54 6.98 -0.11 16.46
N SER A 55 5.72 -0.49 16.25
CA SER A 55 5.27 -1.67 15.51
C SER A 55 4.56 -1.30 14.19
N VAL A 56 4.47 0.00 13.86
CA VAL A 56 3.91 0.50 12.61
C VAL A 56 5.04 0.84 11.64
N ILE A 57 4.91 0.34 10.42
CA ILE A 57 5.78 0.70 9.30
C ILE A 57 4.95 1.13 8.10
N ALA A 58 5.40 2.19 7.45
CA ALA A 58 4.85 2.68 6.20
C ALA A 58 5.88 2.54 5.07
N SER A 59 5.40 2.52 3.83
CA SER A 59 6.27 2.48 2.66
C SER A 59 5.59 3.18 1.50
N ASP A 60 6.39 3.92 0.74
CA ASP A 60 6.01 4.55 -0.53
C ASP A 60 7.29 4.68 -1.38
N LEU A 61 7.17 5.16 -2.62
CA LEU A 61 8.29 5.32 -3.55
C LEU A 61 9.35 6.29 -3.04
N ARG A 62 8.96 7.30 -2.26
CA ARG A 62 9.79 8.48 -1.93
C ARG A 62 9.79 8.80 -0.45
N GLN A 63 10.98 9.00 0.13
CA GLN A 63 11.18 9.40 1.53
C GLN A 63 10.54 10.76 1.83
N GLU A 64 10.50 11.64 0.83
CA GLU A 64 9.96 12.99 0.95
C GLU A 64 8.48 12.97 1.35
N PHE A 65 7.70 11.98 0.88
CA PHE A 65 6.29 11.82 1.27
C PHE A 65 6.10 11.64 2.78
N TRP A 66 7.00 10.89 3.42
CA TRP A 66 7.03 10.71 4.86
C TRP A 66 7.51 11.97 5.59
N ASN A 67 8.49 12.68 5.04
CA ASN A 67 8.98 13.91 5.65
C ASN A 67 7.89 14.99 5.66
N TYR A 68 7.09 15.09 4.59
CA TYR A 68 5.97 16.04 4.48
C TYR A 68 4.87 15.80 5.51
N GLY A 69 4.55 14.56 5.84
CA GLY A 69 3.53 14.33 6.85
C GLY A 69 4.04 14.67 8.26
N HIS A 70 5.34 14.53 8.56
CA HIS A 70 5.91 14.99 9.83
C HIS A 70 5.73 16.51 9.98
N GLU A 71 5.94 17.27 8.91
CA GLU A 71 5.62 18.71 8.87
C GLU A 71 4.13 18.97 9.11
N LEU A 72 3.25 18.31 8.35
CA LEU A 72 1.81 18.56 8.42
C LEU A 72 1.23 18.24 9.81
N PHE A 73 1.66 17.12 10.39
CA PHE A 73 1.22 16.67 11.71
C PHE A 73 2.05 17.24 12.86
N ARG A 74 3.04 18.11 12.57
CA ARG A 74 3.97 18.71 13.55
C ARG A 74 4.58 17.67 14.47
N SER A 75 5.05 16.58 13.87
CA SER A 75 5.68 15.45 14.56
C SER A 75 7.13 15.30 14.13
N THR A 76 7.84 14.43 14.83
CA THR A 76 9.24 14.07 14.60
C THR A 76 9.39 12.56 14.79
N PRO A 77 10.50 11.94 14.34
CA PRO A 77 10.77 10.54 14.63
C PRO A 77 10.74 10.19 16.13
N GLU A 78 11.04 11.14 17.02
CA GLU A 78 10.98 10.95 18.48
C GLU A 78 9.56 11.00 19.03
N THR A 79 8.68 11.82 18.44
CA THR A 79 7.29 11.98 18.89
C THR A 79 6.32 11.05 18.17
N PHE A 80 6.72 10.50 17.03
CA PHE A 80 6.00 9.49 16.26
C PHE A 80 6.99 8.46 15.69
N PRO A 81 7.34 7.41 16.47
CA PRO A 81 8.41 6.47 16.13
C PRO A 81 7.99 5.36 15.15
N ALA A 82 6.89 5.54 14.41
CA ALA A 82 6.57 4.66 13.29
C ALA A 82 7.66 4.77 12.23
N ASN A 83 8.05 3.64 11.66
CA ASN A 83 9.12 3.62 10.67
C ASN A 83 8.61 3.83 9.25
N PHE A 84 9.50 4.24 8.35
CA PHE A 84 9.22 4.36 6.94
C PHE A 84 10.37 3.80 6.09
N VAL A 85 10.02 3.07 5.03
CA VAL A 85 10.99 2.60 4.04
C VAL A 85 10.56 3.07 2.66
N SER A 86 11.38 3.93 2.05
CA SER A 86 11.17 4.38 0.68
C SER A 86 11.71 3.37 -0.34
N GLY A 87 10.99 3.13 -1.42
CA GLY A 87 11.53 2.40 -2.56
C GLY A 87 10.48 1.90 -3.53
N ASP A 88 10.92 1.54 -4.73
CA ASP A 88 10.07 0.86 -5.71
C ASP A 88 9.78 -0.57 -5.23
N VAL A 89 8.51 -0.89 -5.01
CA VAL A 89 8.04 -2.20 -4.55
C VAL A 89 8.41 -3.35 -5.50
N PHE A 90 8.63 -3.07 -6.79
CA PHE A 90 9.08 -4.08 -7.75
C PHE A 90 10.59 -4.24 -7.81
N ASN A 91 11.35 -3.37 -7.14
CA ASN A 91 12.80 -3.51 -7.06
C ASN A 91 13.17 -4.64 -6.07
N PRO A 92 13.89 -5.69 -6.49
CA PRO A 92 14.26 -6.80 -5.61
C PRO A 92 15.18 -6.39 -4.44
N THR A 93 15.82 -5.22 -4.49
CA THR A 93 16.57 -4.67 -3.34
C THR A 93 15.65 -4.06 -2.29
N MET A 94 14.44 -3.63 -2.68
CA MET A 94 13.41 -3.12 -1.78
C MET A 94 12.64 -4.27 -1.12
N LEU A 95 12.33 -5.32 -1.89
CA LEU A 95 11.69 -6.52 -1.37
C LEU A 95 12.11 -7.74 -2.20
N ALA A 96 12.92 -8.62 -1.61
CA ALA A 96 13.45 -9.78 -2.32
C ALA A 96 12.32 -10.71 -2.79
N PRO A 97 12.42 -11.30 -4.00
CA PRO A 97 11.40 -12.22 -4.49
C PRO A 97 11.20 -13.40 -3.55
N ARG A 98 9.95 -13.61 -3.14
CA ARG A 98 9.52 -14.72 -2.29
C ARG A 98 8.08 -15.10 -2.63
N GLY A 99 7.75 -16.38 -2.56
CA GLY A 99 6.39 -16.85 -2.73
C GLY A 99 5.45 -16.39 -1.58
N PRO A 100 4.14 -16.33 -1.83
CA PRO A 100 3.15 -15.93 -0.81
C PRO A 100 2.91 -17.03 0.24
N PHE A 101 3.17 -18.30 -0.11
CA PHE A 101 3.01 -19.43 0.79
C PHE A 101 4.33 -19.77 1.48
N ILE A 102 4.26 -19.97 2.79
CA ILE A 102 5.37 -20.40 3.63
C ILE A 102 4.97 -21.76 4.22
N ASN A 103 5.83 -22.77 4.11
CA ASN A 103 5.57 -24.05 4.78
C ASN A 103 5.82 -23.95 6.29
N ASN A 104 5.28 -24.88 7.09
CA ASN A 104 5.37 -24.84 8.55
C ASN A 104 6.81 -24.74 9.10
N SER A 105 7.79 -25.37 8.43
CA SER A 105 9.20 -25.31 8.86
C SER A 105 9.78 -23.92 8.69
N GLU A 106 9.47 -23.26 7.59
CA GLU A 106 9.93 -21.92 7.31
C GLU A 106 9.19 -20.87 8.16
N ILE A 107 7.90 -21.06 8.42
CA ILE A 107 7.15 -20.27 9.40
C ILE A 107 7.83 -20.36 10.77
N PHE A 108 8.14 -21.58 11.22
CA PHE A 108 8.81 -21.80 12.49
C PHE A 108 10.16 -21.08 12.56
N ASN A 109 10.97 -21.11 11.50
CA ASN A 109 12.25 -20.42 11.45
C ASN A 109 12.10 -18.89 11.50
N ILE A 110 11.11 -18.33 10.79
CA ILE A 110 10.83 -16.88 10.82
C ILE A 110 10.37 -16.47 12.22
N LEU A 111 9.38 -17.17 12.79
CA LEU A 111 8.83 -16.82 14.09
C LEU A 111 9.80 -17.07 15.26
N SER A 112 10.76 -17.99 15.09
CA SER A 112 11.80 -18.25 16.10
C SER A 112 12.99 -17.29 16.03
N SER A 113 13.14 -16.54 14.93
CA SER A 113 14.19 -15.52 14.82
C SER A 113 13.70 -14.17 15.34
N PRO A 114 14.59 -13.38 16.00
CA PRO A 114 14.23 -12.06 16.51
C PRO A 114 13.61 -11.19 15.42
N THR A 115 12.51 -10.50 15.75
CA THR A 115 11.94 -9.48 14.87
C THR A 115 12.97 -8.36 14.71
N PRO A 116 13.29 -7.95 13.47
CA PRO A 116 14.19 -6.83 13.24
C PRO A 116 13.58 -5.55 13.83
N ALA A 117 14.41 -4.71 14.46
CA ALA A 117 13.98 -3.40 14.92
C ALA A 117 13.57 -2.57 13.70
N LEU A 118 12.35 -2.04 13.69
CA LEU A 118 11.84 -1.29 12.55
C LEU A 118 12.76 -0.13 12.14
N PRO A 119 13.30 0.70 13.07
CA PRO A 119 14.16 1.83 12.70
C PRO A 119 15.44 1.46 11.94
N ASP A 120 15.90 0.21 12.04
CA ASP A 120 17.11 -0.27 11.36
C ASP A 120 16.84 -0.78 9.93
N LEU A 121 15.56 -0.80 9.50
CA LEU A 121 15.18 -1.33 8.20
C LEU A 121 15.49 -0.34 7.06
N THR A 122 16.21 -0.83 6.06
CA THR A 122 16.47 -0.13 4.79
C THR A 122 15.66 -0.68 3.63
N ASN A 123 14.99 -1.81 3.83
CA ASN A 123 14.16 -2.52 2.85
C ASN A 123 13.14 -3.41 3.60
N LEU A 124 12.14 -3.93 2.89
CA LEU A 124 11.03 -4.70 3.49
C LEU A 124 11.31 -6.20 3.61
N THR A 125 12.40 -6.71 3.02
CA THR A 125 12.73 -8.15 3.00
C THR A 125 12.74 -8.80 4.39
N PRO A 126 13.32 -8.17 5.44
CA PRO A 126 13.33 -8.75 6.79
C PRO A 126 11.93 -8.96 7.40
N LEU A 127 10.89 -8.33 6.85
CA LEU A 127 9.51 -8.40 7.31
C LEU A 127 8.67 -9.48 6.61
N GLN A 128 9.26 -10.23 5.67
CA GLN A 128 8.56 -11.33 5.00
C GLN A 128 8.03 -12.37 6.00
N GLY A 129 6.72 -12.66 5.92
CA GLY A 129 6.01 -13.57 6.82
C GLY A 129 5.80 -13.05 8.25
N ARG A 130 6.02 -11.75 8.53
CA ARG A 130 5.93 -11.19 9.89
C ARG A 130 4.78 -10.21 10.10
N ILE A 131 4.20 -9.65 9.04
CA ILE A 131 3.21 -8.57 9.18
C ILE A 131 1.82 -9.16 9.42
N SER A 132 1.17 -8.78 10.52
CA SER A 132 -0.19 -9.21 10.86
C SER A 132 -1.28 -8.42 10.15
N ALA A 133 -1.04 -7.15 9.83
CA ALA A 133 -2.02 -6.30 9.15
C ALA A 133 -1.31 -5.45 8.09
N ILE A 134 -1.76 -5.56 6.84
CA ILE A 134 -1.25 -4.77 5.72
C ILE A 134 -2.40 -3.95 5.16
N HIS A 135 -2.26 -2.62 5.21
CA HIS A 135 -3.21 -1.72 4.58
C HIS A 135 -2.68 -1.25 3.21
N THR A 136 -3.48 -1.43 2.17
CA THR A 136 -3.18 -0.96 0.81
C THR A 136 -4.43 -0.32 0.22
N SER A 137 -4.44 0.99 -0.01
CA SER A 137 -5.58 1.68 -0.62
C SER A 137 -5.10 2.59 -1.74
N SER A 138 -5.88 2.67 -2.83
CA SER A 138 -5.56 3.46 -4.02
C SER A 138 -4.18 3.17 -4.61
N PHE A 139 -3.71 1.92 -4.47
CA PHE A 139 -2.35 1.50 -4.84
C PHE A 139 -2.33 0.56 -6.05
N PHE A 140 -3.11 -0.53 -6.02
CA PHE A 140 -3.16 -1.49 -7.13
C PHE A 140 -3.55 -0.83 -8.46
N ASP A 141 -4.54 0.05 -8.42
CA ASP A 141 -5.14 0.72 -9.57
C ASP A 141 -4.17 1.67 -10.32
N ILE A 142 -2.98 1.92 -9.75
CA ILE A 142 -1.88 2.65 -10.41
C ILE A 142 -1.26 1.81 -11.52
N PHE A 143 -1.27 0.48 -11.38
CA PHE A 143 -0.52 -0.46 -12.20
C PHE A 143 -1.39 -1.18 -13.24
N SER A 144 -0.75 -1.79 -14.24
CA SER A 144 -1.41 -2.68 -15.21
C SER A 144 -1.93 -3.97 -14.56
N GLU A 145 -2.79 -4.74 -15.24
CA GLU A 145 -3.32 -6.02 -14.71
C GLU A 145 -2.18 -6.99 -14.33
N GLU A 146 -1.13 -7.08 -15.14
CA GLU A 146 0.02 -7.96 -14.87
C GLU A 146 0.83 -7.48 -13.66
N GLU A 147 1.09 -6.19 -13.57
CA GLU A 147 1.81 -5.59 -12.44
C GLU A 147 0.99 -5.67 -11.14
N GLN A 148 -0.34 -5.53 -11.20
CA GLN A 148 -1.23 -5.76 -10.06
C GLN A 148 -1.11 -7.19 -9.52
N HIS A 149 -1.01 -8.19 -10.41
CA HIS A 149 -0.73 -9.56 -10.00
C HIS A 149 0.63 -9.68 -9.31
N ARG A 150 1.70 -9.13 -9.92
CA ARG A 150 3.05 -9.15 -9.32
C ARG A 150 3.05 -8.46 -7.95
N LEU A 151 2.37 -7.33 -7.83
CA LEU A 151 2.22 -6.59 -6.60
C LEU A 151 1.51 -7.42 -5.52
N ALA A 152 0.42 -8.10 -5.87
CA ALA A 152 -0.30 -8.99 -4.95
C ALA A 152 0.61 -10.05 -4.34
N ARG A 153 1.50 -10.65 -5.15
CA ARG A 153 2.48 -11.65 -4.67
C ARG A 153 3.51 -11.04 -3.73
N VAL A 154 4.05 -9.88 -4.10
CA VAL A 154 5.04 -9.17 -3.31
C VAL A 154 4.47 -8.82 -1.93
N ILE A 155 3.26 -8.26 -1.90
CA ILE A 155 2.57 -7.89 -0.66
C ILE A 155 2.20 -9.13 0.16
N ALA A 156 1.69 -10.19 -0.47
CA ALA A 156 1.39 -11.45 0.22
C ALA A 156 2.62 -12.07 0.89
N SER A 157 3.83 -11.88 0.33
CA SER A 157 5.06 -12.39 0.95
C SER A 157 5.37 -11.78 2.33
N LEU A 158 4.82 -10.59 2.62
CA LEU A 158 4.96 -9.91 3.91
C LEU A 158 3.96 -10.43 4.96
N LEU A 159 2.82 -10.94 4.51
CA LEU A 159 1.73 -11.35 5.39
C LEU A 159 2.14 -12.56 6.24
N ARG A 160 1.88 -12.48 7.54
CA ARG A 160 2.09 -13.58 8.47
C ARG A 160 1.05 -14.68 8.21
N PRO A 161 1.47 -15.94 7.97
CA PRO A 161 0.57 -17.06 7.68
C PRO A 161 -0.06 -17.63 8.96
N GLU A 162 -0.83 -16.80 9.65
CA GLU A 162 -1.55 -17.13 10.88
C GLU A 162 -2.96 -16.57 10.83
N ALA A 163 -3.91 -17.30 11.41
CA ALA A 163 -5.28 -16.86 11.55
C ALA A 163 -5.36 -15.49 12.22
N GLY A 164 -6.15 -14.59 11.64
CA GLY A 164 -6.27 -13.20 12.08
C GLY A 164 -5.35 -12.22 11.35
N SER A 165 -4.34 -12.69 10.63
CA SER A 165 -3.58 -11.82 9.71
C SER A 165 -4.45 -11.37 8.54
N VAL A 166 -4.29 -10.11 8.11
CA VAL A 166 -5.17 -9.45 7.16
C VAL A 166 -4.43 -8.55 6.17
N ILE A 167 -4.85 -8.56 4.90
CA ILE A 167 -4.56 -7.52 3.91
C ILE A 167 -5.89 -6.83 3.62
N PHE A 168 -5.94 -5.50 3.70
CA PHE A 168 -7.18 -4.78 3.48
C PHE A 168 -6.97 -3.39 2.89
N GLY A 169 -8.01 -2.88 2.25
CA GLY A 169 -8.09 -1.51 1.78
C GLY A 169 -9.00 -1.37 0.58
N GLN A 170 -8.95 -0.19 -0.02
CA GLN A 170 -9.94 0.23 -1.00
C GLN A 170 -9.30 0.58 -2.35
N HIS A 171 -9.92 0.08 -3.42
CA HIS A 171 -9.40 0.16 -4.77
C HIS A 171 -10.47 0.59 -5.77
N SER A 172 -10.05 1.24 -6.85
CA SER A 172 -10.93 1.55 -7.97
C SER A 172 -11.40 0.27 -8.64
N ALA A 173 -12.70 0.19 -8.90
CA ALA A 173 -13.34 -1.05 -9.33
C ALA A 173 -14.37 -0.83 -10.44
N ARG A 174 -14.87 -1.95 -10.95
CA ARG A 174 -16.00 -2.03 -11.89
C ARG A 174 -16.85 -3.27 -11.57
N PRO A 175 -18.10 -3.38 -12.07
CA PRO A 175 -18.90 -4.59 -11.86
C PRO A 175 -18.35 -5.76 -12.66
N GLU A 176 -17.70 -5.46 -13.79
CA GLU A 176 -16.97 -6.41 -14.63
C GLU A 176 -15.53 -5.90 -14.80
N LYS A 177 -14.55 -6.81 -14.73
CA LYS A 177 -13.14 -6.43 -14.82
C LYS A 177 -12.85 -5.75 -16.16
N GLY A 178 -12.00 -4.72 -16.14
CA GLY A 178 -11.56 -4.06 -17.36
C GLY A 178 -11.13 -2.62 -17.13
N PHE A 179 -10.99 -1.89 -18.23
CA PHE A 179 -10.44 -0.54 -18.19
C PHE A 179 -11.48 0.53 -17.83
N ARG A 180 -11.01 1.55 -17.12
CA ARG A 180 -11.74 2.77 -16.76
C ARG A 180 -10.89 4.00 -17.09
N LYS A 181 -11.53 5.14 -17.34
CA LYS A 181 -10.82 6.43 -17.43
C LYS A 181 -10.40 6.93 -16.05
N ARG A 182 -9.15 7.37 -15.91
CA ARG A 182 -8.62 7.97 -14.67
C ARG A 182 -9.13 9.39 -14.44
N TRP A 183 -9.29 10.19 -15.49
CA TRP A 183 -9.79 11.57 -15.43
C TRP A 183 -10.58 11.98 -16.68
N ARG A 184 -11.20 13.18 -16.62
CA ARG A 184 -11.89 13.80 -17.76
C ARG A 184 -10.90 14.16 -18.86
N GLY A 185 -10.88 13.36 -19.92
CA GLY A 185 -10.01 13.58 -21.06
C GLY A 185 -10.19 12.55 -22.17
N PRO A 186 -9.41 12.67 -23.27
CA PRO A 186 -9.35 11.67 -24.32
C PRO A 186 -9.01 10.29 -23.75
N ALA A 187 -9.54 9.24 -24.38
CA ALA A 187 -9.12 7.88 -24.04
C ALA A 187 -7.70 7.67 -24.60
N THR A 188 -6.73 7.56 -23.71
CA THR A 188 -5.33 7.23 -24.01
C THR A 188 -4.87 6.17 -23.03
N ASP A 189 -3.79 5.45 -23.35
CA ASP A 189 -3.21 4.46 -22.43
C ASP A 189 -2.84 5.09 -21.08
N ALA A 190 -2.33 6.33 -21.10
CA ALA A 190 -2.02 7.10 -19.89
C ALA A 190 -3.26 7.46 -19.05
N ASN A 191 -4.44 7.61 -19.67
CA ASN A 191 -5.70 7.91 -19.01
C ASN A 191 -6.53 6.64 -18.71
N SER A 192 -5.96 5.46 -18.91
CA SER A 192 -6.63 4.19 -18.65
C SER A 192 -6.14 3.57 -17.34
N MET A 193 -7.05 3.01 -16.55
CA MET A 193 -6.72 2.21 -15.38
C MET A 193 -7.41 0.86 -15.48
N PHE A 194 -6.69 -0.20 -15.12
CA PHE A 194 -7.31 -1.52 -15.00
C PHE A 194 -8.00 -1.64 -13.64
N CYS A 195 -9.27 -2.01 -13.66
CA CYS A 195 -10.10 -2.21 -12.49
C CYS A 195 -10.56 -3.66 -12.43
N HIS A 196 -10.43 -4.27 -11.25
CA HIS A 196 -11.02 -5.56 -10.98
C HIS A 196 -12.52 -5.44 -10.71
N SER A 197 -13.24 -6.54 -10.96
CA SER A 197 -14.55 -6.80 -10.35
C SER A 197 -14.38 -7.57 -9.05
N PRO A 198 -15.44 -7.70 -8.22
CA PRO A 198 -15.38 -8.53 -7.03
C PRO A 198 -14.91 -9.97 -7.32
N GLU A 199 -15.35 -10.54 -8.44
CA GLU A 199 -15.00 -11.88 -8.88
C GLU A 199 -13.54 -11.97 -9.30
N SER A 200 -13.06 -11.03 -10.14
CA SER A 200 -11.68 -11.07 -10.60
C SER A 200 -10.69 -10.71 -9.50
N TRP A 201 -11.09 -9.93 -8.50
CA TRP A 201 -10.30 -9.67 -7.31
C TRP A 201 -10.16 -10.92 -6.43
N LYS A 202 -11.26 -11.65 -6.20
CA LYS A 202 -11.22 -12.95 -5.49
C LYS A 202 -10.33 -13.94 -6.23
N GLU A 203 -10.46 -14.02 -7.56
CA GLU A 203 -9.66 -14.91 -8.39
C GLU A 203 -8.16 -14.59 -8.33
N LEU A 204 -7.79 -13.30 -8.36
CA LEU A 204 -6.40 -12.86 -8.20
C LEU A 204 -5.78 -13.46 -6.93
N TRP A 205 -6.43 -13.30 -5.77
CA TRP A 205 -5.87 -13.75 -4.50
C TRP A 205 -5.99 -15.26 -4.30
N LEU A 206 -7.16 -15.85 -4.56
CA LEU A 206 -7.42 -17.28 -4.31
C LEU A 206 -6.70 -18.18 -5.30
N LYS A 207 -6.67 -17.82 -6.59
CA LYS A 207 -6.05 -18.66 -7.62
C LYS A 207 -4.70 -18.12 -8.07
N GLY A 208 -4.58 -16.81 -8.26
CA GLY A 208 -3.37 -16.19 -8.80
C GLY A 208 -2.22 -16.08 -7.79
N VAL A 209 -2.51 -15.97 -6.50
CA VAL A 209 -1.49 -15.76 -5.46
C VAL A 209 -1.40 -16.97 -4.54
N PHE A 210 -2.43 -17.21 -3.72
CA PHE A 210 -2.39 -18.25 -2.69
C PHE A 210 -2.71 -19.65 -3.23
N GLY A 211 -3.29 -19.78 -4.43
CA GLY A 211 -3.58 -21.06 -5.08
C GLY A 211 -2.74 -21.33 -6.33
N GLU A 212 -1.76 -20.48 -6.64
CA GLU A 212 -1.08 -20.50 -7.94
C GLU A 212 -0.43 -21.85 -8.26
N TYR A 213 0.20 -22.46 -7.25
CA TYR A 213 1.02 -23.65 -7.43
C TYR A 213 0.25 -24.96 -7.32
N ASP A 214 -0.81 -25.01 -6.53
CA ASP A 214 -1.51 -26.27 -6.18
C ASP A 214 -3.04 -26.14 -6.08
N GLY A 215 -3.60 -24.98 -6.40
CA GLY A 215 -5.04 -24.73 -6.37
C GLY A 215 -5.65 -24.57 -4.98
N LYS A 216 -4.86 -24.60 -3.89
CA LYS A 216 -5.37 -24.62 -2.51
C LYS A 216 -5.49 -23.25 -1.84
N GLY A 217 -5.76 -22.20 -2.60
CA GLY A 217 -5.87 -20.86 -2.02
C GLY A 217 -7.04 -20.71 -1.05
N GLU A 218 -8.17 -21.37 -1.33
CA GLU A 218 -9.36 -21.37 -0.46
C GLU A 218 -9.13 -22.06 0.89
N ASP A 219 -8.19 -23.02 0.94
CA ASP A 219 -7.78 -23.68 2.19
C ASP A 219 -6.89 -22.78 3.06
N ARG A 220 -6.30 -21.71 2.48
CA ARG A 220 -5.28 -20.87 3.11
C ARG A 220 -5.80 -19.52 3.57
N ILE A 221 -6.72 -18.95 2.79
CA ILE A 221 -7.21 -17.59 2.97
C ILE A 221 -8.70 -17.50 2.66
N LYS A 222 -9.33 -16.44 3.17
CA LYS A 222 -10.66 -15.99 2.82
C LYS A 222 -10.55 -14.60 2.18
N VAL A 223 -11.31 -14.36 1.11
CA VAL A 223 -11.36 -13.06 0.45
C VAL A 223 -12.78 -12.53 0.47
N ASP A 224 -13.00 -11.50 1.29
CA ASP A 224 -14.24 -10.74 1.36
C ASP A 224 -14.10 -9.47 0.49
N VAL A 225 -15.08 -9.22 -0.36
CA VAL A 225 -15.05 -8.10 -1.31
C VAL A 225 -16.43 -7.47 -1.39
N GLU A 226 -16.49 -6.15 -1.22
CA GLU A 226 -17.70 -5.34 -1.37
C GLU A 226 -17.48 -4.30 -2.45
N LEU A 227 -18.40 -4.23 -3.42
CA LEU A 227 -18.44 -3.18 -4.43
C LEU A 227 -19.39 -2.09 -3.96
N ALA A 228 -18.89 -0.87 -3.81
CA ALA A 228 -19.65 0.29 -3.41
C ALA A 228 -19.58 1.38 -4.48
N GLN A 229 -20.72 1.97 -4.81
CA GLN A 229 -20.76 3.17 -5.65
C GLN A 229 -20.59 4.42 -4.77
N ILE A 230 -19.61 5.24 -5.10
CA ILE A 230 -19.22 6.47 -4.46
C ILE A 230 -19.33 7.60 -5.47
N GLU A 231 -20.21 8.56 -5.22
CA GLU A 231 -20.31 9.75 -6.06
C GLU A 231 -19.01 10.57 -5.98
N ARG A 232 -18.42 10.86 -7.14
CA ARG A 232 -17.34 11.84 -7.24
C ARG A 232 -17.65 12.88 -8.30
N ASN A 233 -17.65 14.14 -7.88
CA ASN A 233 -18.01 15.27 -8.73
C ASN A 233 -16.98 15.56 -9.84
N ASP A 234 -15.74 15.11 -9.69
CA ASP A 234 -14.67 15.32 -10.66
C ASP A 234 -14.70 14.34 -11.84
N LEU A 235 -15.52 13.27 -11.79
CA LEU A 235 -15.66 12.25 -12.84
C LEU A 235 -17.09 12.23 -13.44
N LEU A 236 -17.22 11.83 -14.72
CA LEU A 236 -18.49 11.92 -15.49
C LEU A 236 -19.55 10.90 -15.05
N ASP A 237 -19.10 9.77 -14.51
CA ASP A 237 -19.93 8.69 -13.99
C ASP A 237 -19.50 8.46 -12.54
N GLY A 238 -20.45 8.30 -11.61
CA GLY A 238 -20.15 7.99 -10.20
C GLY A 238 -19.09 6.89 -10.09
N ASN A 239 -18.18 7.00 -9.13
CA ASN A 239 -17.11 6.03 -8.97
C ASN A 239 -17.67 4.75 -8.39
N GLU A 240 -17.20 3.61 -8.85
CA GLU A 240 -17.31 2.38 -8.07
C GLU A 240 -15.95 2.09 -7.43
N GLN A 241 -15.97 1.74 -6.16
CA GLN A 241 -14.81 1.34 -5.39
C GLN A 241 -15.08 -0.04 -4.81
N ILE A 242 -14.06 -0.88 -4.81
CA ILE A 242 -14.05 -2.12 -4.06
C ILE A 242 -13.40 -1.86 -2.71
N LEU A 243 -14.09 -2.21 -1.63
CA LEU A 243 -13.45 -2.51 -0.37
C LEU A 243 -13.09 -3.99 -0.37
N ALA A 244 -11.80 -4.29 -0.34
CA ALA A 244 -11.31 -5.65 -0.26
C ALA A 244 -10.72 -5.93 1.11
N ILE A 245 -11.12 -7.05 1.70
CA ILE A 245 -10.57 -7.56 2.95
C ILE A 245 -10.18 -9.02 2.73
N LEU A 246 -8.90 -9.29 2.75
CA LEU A 246 -8.32 -10.64 2.68
C LEU A 246 -7.86 -11.05 4.08
N LYS A 247 -8.28 -12.21 4.55
CA LYS A 247 -7.91 -12.75 5.87
C LYS A 247 -7.32 -14.15 5.74
N HIS A 248 -6.30 -14.49 6.53
CA HIS A 248 -5.92 -15.88 6.73
C HIS A 248 -6.99 -16.62 7.54
N GLN A 249 -7.27 -17.87 7.15
CA GLN A 249 -8.17 -18.77 7.87
C GLN A 249 -7.44 -19.50 8.99
#